data_AF-A0A848V1T5-F1
#
_entry.id   AF-A0A848V1T5-F1
#
_cell.length_a   1.000
_cell.length_b   1.000
_cell.length_c   1.000
_cell.angle_alpha   90.00
_cell.angle_beta   90.00
_cell.angle_gamma   90.00
#
_symmetry.space_group_name_H-M   'P 1'
#
loop_
_entity.id
_entity.type
_entity.pdbx_description
1 polymer ?
#
loop_
_entity_poly.entity_id
_entity_poly.type
_entity_poly.pdbx_seq_one_letter_code
_entity_poly.pdbx_strand_id
1 'polypeptide(L)'
;MTNFMESAFDRDLYFGSHPRNLFFASRWLSHLLEEDYDWPMAAAEIATFLRANNCSADHTKAEVERARELLAPWLLLNRPTVPKEPPSHENKYDPEEAA
;
A
#
# COMPACT_ATOMS: atom_id res chain seq x y z
N MET A 1 -9.39 11.24 -10.18
CA MET A 1 -8.49 10.78 -9.10
C MET A 1 -7.17 10.41 -9.73
N THR A 2 -6.06 10.99 -9.27
CA THR A 2 -4.73 10.65 -9.78
C THR A 2 -4.37 9.26 -9.26
N ASN A 3 -4.22 8.27 -10.14
CA ASN A 3 -3.73 6.96 -9.74
C ASN A 3 -2.24 7.08 -9.41
N PHE A 4 -1.90 7.22 -8.12
CA PHE A 4 -0.52 7.44 -7.67
C PHE A 4 0.39 6.29 -8.08
N MET A 5 -0.15 5.05 -8.13
CA MET A 5 0.55 3.86 -8.59
C MET A 5 0.97 4.01 -10.07
N GLU A 6 0.04 4.33 -10.96
CA GLU A 6 0.36 4.51 -12.39
C GLU A 6 1.38 5.63 -12.61
N SER A 7 1.26 6.72 -11.85
CA SER A 7 2.19 7.85 -11.93
C SER A 7 3.58 7.53 -11.38
N ALA A 8 3.74 6.42 -10.66
CA ALA A 8 5.03 5.91 -10.22
C ALA A 8 5.81 5.18 -11.34
N PHE A 9 5.19 4.99 -12.51
CA PHE A 9 5.86 4.46 -13.71
C PHE A 9 6.17 5.58 -14.71
N ASP A 10 7.25 5.41 -15.47
CA ASP A 10 7.47 6.22 -16.66
C ASP A 10 6.67 5.70 -17.88
N ARG A 11 6.95 6.28 -19.05
CA ARG A 11 6.25 5.92 -20.29
C ARG A 11 6.55 4.50 -20.77
N ASP A 12 7.72 3.97 -20.42
CA ASP A 12 8.16 2.63 -20.78
C ASP A 12 7.87 1.62 -19.66
N LEU A 13 7.07 2.03 -18.68
CA LEU A 13 6.63 1.23 -17.55
C LEU A 13 7.77 0.75 -16.65
N TYR A 14 8.79 1.59 -16.48
CA TYR A 14 9.80 1.40 -15.43
C TYR A 14 9.37 2.09 -14.14
N PHE A 15 9.38 1.35 -13.04
CA PHE A 15 8.97 1.85 -11.73
C PHE A 15 10.05 2.77 -11.13
N GLY A 16 9.67 3.96 -10.70
CA GLY A 16 10.54 4.85 -9.95
C GLY A 16 11.78 5.33 -10.70
N SER A 17 11.78 5.32 -12.04
CA SER A 17 12.96 5.62 -12.88
C SER A 17 13.41 7.09 -12.80
N HIS A 18 12.53 8.00 -12.38
CA HIS A 18 12.84 9.41 -12.19
C HIS A 18 12.41 9.95 -10.82
N PRO A 19 13.00 11.07 -10.33
CA PRO A 19 12.62 11.67 -9.05
C PRO A 19 11.12 11.97 -8.92
N ARG A 20 10.46 12.33 -10.03
CA ARG A 20 9.01 12.53 -10.06
C ARG A 20 8.24 11.22 -9.82
N ASN A 21 8.68 10.12 -10.42
CA ASN A 21 8.06 8.82 -10.23
C ASN A 21 8.27 8.31 -8.80
N LEU A 22 9.45 8.55 -8.21
CA LEU A 22 9.70 8.25 -6.80
C LEU A 22 8.80 9.06 -5.85
N PHE A 23 8.52 10.32 -6.17
CA PHE A 23 7.53 11.11 -5.42
C PHE A 23 6.13 10.50 -5.49
N PHE A 24 5.70 10.02 -6.67
CA PHE A 24 4.40 9.34 -6.77
C PHE A 24 4.41 7.98 -6.08
N ALA A 25 5.52 7.25 -6.13
CA ALA A 25 5.69 5.99 -5.39
C ALA A 25 5.56 6.21 -3.87
N SER A 26 6.12 7.29 -3.32
CA SER A 26 5.99 7.59 -1.89
C SER A 26 4.57 8.03 -1.52
N ARG A 27 3.89 8.79 -2.39
CA ARG A 27 2.46 9.12 -2.22
C ARG A 27 1.58 7.87 -2.25
N TRP A 28 1.88 6.93 -3.15
CA TRP A 28 1.20 5.65 -3.20
C TRP A 28 1.49 4.82 -1.95
N LEU A 29 2.74 4.79 -1.47
CA LEU A 29 3.09 4.12 -0.21
C LEU A 29 2.26 4.66 0.97
N SER A 30 2.13 5.98 1.11
CA SER A 30 1.30 6.56 2.17
C SER A 30 -0.15 6.07 2.08
N HIS A 31 -0.72 6.01 0.88
CA HIS A 31 -2.06 5.48 0.67
C HIS A 31 -2.15 3.99 1.05
N LEU A 32 -1.18 3.17 0.66
CA LEU A 32 -1.14 1.75 1.03
C LEU A 32 -1.10 1.57 2.56
N LEU A 33 -0.33 2.40 3.26
CA LEU A 33 -0.25 2.36 4.73
C LEU A 33 -1.55 2.81 5.41
N GLU A 34 -2.24 3.81 4.86
CA GLU A 34 -3.55 4.28 5.35
C GLU A 34 -4.64 3.21 5.19
N GLU A 35 -4.56 2.41 4.12
CA GLU A 35 -5.52 1.35 3.79
C GLU A 35 -5.12 -0.03 4.36
N ASP A 36 -4.14 -0.10 5.28
CA ASP A 36 -3.66 -1.34 5.90
C ASP A 36 -3.20 -2.41 4.87
N TYR A 37 -2.66 -2.00 3.70
CA TYR A 37 -2.15 -2.92 2.69
C TYR A 37 -0.87 -3.62 3.12
N ASP A 38 -0.71 -4.88 2.70
CA ASP A 38 0.55 -5.60 2.78
C ASP A 38 1.30 -5.65 1.44
N TRP A 39 2.58 -6.04 1.49
CA TRP A 39 3.41 -6.13 0.29
C TRP A 39 2.82 -7.07 -0.78
N PRO A 40 2.36 -8.30 -0.47
CA PRO A 40 1.70 -9.17 -1.44
C PRO A 40 0.55 -8.50 -2.20
N MET A 41 -0.31 -7.74 -1.52
CA MET A 41 -1.41 -7.01 -2.16
C MET A 41 -0.88 -5.92 -3.10
N ALA A 42 0.05 -5.08 -2.65
CA ALA A 42 0.65 -4.04 -3.48
C ALA A 42 1.38 -4.61 -4.71
N ALA A 43 2.11 -5.71 -4.54
CA ALA A 43 2.80 -6.41 -5.62
C ALA A 43 1.81 -6.97 -6.67
N ALA A 44 0.65 -7.47 -6.22
CA ALA A 44 -0.40 -7.95 -7.10
C ALA A 44 -1.02 -6.82 -7.93
N GLU A 45 -1.19 -5.62 -7.36
CA GLU A 45 -1.66 -4.44 -8.10
C GLU A 45 -0.68 -4.02 -9.19
N ILE A 46 0.62 -3.96 -8.88
CA ILE A 46 1.67 -3.67 -9.87
C ILE A 46 1.65 -4.69 -10.99
N ALA A 47 1.63 -5.98 -10.64
CA ALA A 47 1.64 -7.05 -11.64
C ALA A 47 0.38 -7.00 -12.53
N THR A 48 -0.77 -6.66 -11.96
CA THR A 48 -2.02 -6.50 -12.70
C THR A 48 -1.95 -5.33 -13.67
N PHE A 49 -1.44 -4.19 -13.22
CA PHE A 49 -1.24 -3.00 -14.05
C PHE A 49 -0.29 -3.28 -15.23
N LEU A 50 0.86 -3.90 -14.99
CA LEU A 50 1.84 -4.19 -16.04
C LEU A 50 1.30 -5.20 -17.06
N ARG A 51 0.58 -6.24 -16.61
CA ARG A 51 -0.08 -7.20 -17.51
C ARG A 51 -1.17 -6.56 -18.35
N ALA A 52 -1.96 -5.65 -17.77
CA ALA A 52 -2.98 -4.89 -18.50
C ALA A 52 -2.37 -4.01 -19.60
N ASN A 53 -1.10 -3.62 -19.45
CA ASN A 53 -0.34 -2.88 -20.46
C ASN A 53 0.52 -3.78 -21.37
N ASN A 54 0.24 -5.09 -21.42
CA ASN A 54 0.92 -6.06 -22.27
C ASN A 54 2.44 -6.22 -21.99
N CYS A 55 2.90 -5.93 -20.77
CA CYS A 55 4.27 -6.23 -20.39
C CYS A 55 4.53 -7.74 -20.38
N SER A 56 5.76 -8.13 -20.72
CA SER A 56 6.19 -9.53 -20.59
C SER A 56 6.25 -9.97 -19.13
N ALA A 57 6.23 -11.28 -18.91
CA ALA A 57 6.37 -11.84 -17.55
C ALA A 57 7.71 -11.45 -16.91
N ASP A 58 8.79 -11.44 -17.70
CA ASP A 58 10.12 -11.06 -17.22
C ASP A 58 10.20 -9.57 -16.85
N HIS A 59 9.63 -8.69 -17.67
CA HIS A 59 9.54 -7.26 -17.36
C HIS A 59 8.71 -7.04 -16.09
N THR A 60 7.54 -7.68 -16.01
CA THR A 60 6.67 -7.60 -14.83
C THR A 60 7.40 -8.01 -13.56
N LYS A 61 8.15 -9.12 -13.61
CA LYS A 61 8.93 -9.60 -12.47
C LYS A 61 10.01 -8.59 -12.07
N ALA A 62 10.75 -8.05 -13.04
CA ALA A 62 11.80 -7.08 -12.78
C ALA A 62 11.27 -5.81 -12.11
N GLU A 63 10.15 -5.28 -12.58
CA GLU A 63 9.55 -4.07 -12.01
C GLU A 63 8.91 -4.30 -10.63
N VAL A 64 8.30 -5.47 -10.39
CA VAL A 64 7.82 -5.84 -9.06
C VAL A 64 8.99 -5.92 -8.06
N GLU A 65 10.13 -6.48 -8.44
CA GLU A 65 11.32 -6.51 -7.58
C GLU A 65 11.91 -5.11 -7.35
N ARG A 66 11.93 -4.24 -8.37
CA ARG A 66 12.34 -2.84 -8.17
C ARG A 66 11.42 -2.10 -7.20
N ALA A 67 10.11 -2.28 -7.33
CA ALA A 67 9.15 -1.70 -6.40
C ALA A 67 9.29 -2.28 -4.98
N ARG A 68 9.65 -3.56 -4.87
CA ARG A 68 9.87 -4.25 -3.59
C ARG A 68 10.92 -3.54 -2.74
N GLU A 69 12.04 -3.17 -3.34
CA GLU A 69 13.15 -2.49 -2.63
C GLU A 69 12.70 -1.17 -1.99
N LEU A 70 11.73 -0.49 -2.60
CA LEU A 70 11.24 0.82 -2.16
C LEU A 70 10.06 0.73 -1.18
N LEU A 71 9.16 -0.23 -1.41
CA LEU A 71 7.87 -0.29 -0.71
C LEU A 71 7.81 -1.38 0.37
N ALA A 72 8.36 -2.56 0.09
CA ALA A 72 8.17 -3.73 0.96
C ALA A 72 8.72 -3.54 2.39
N PRO A 73 9.84 -2.84 2.64
CA PRO A 73 10.31 -2.61 4.01
C PRO A 73 9.25 -1.97 4.91
N TRP A 74 8.40 -1.11 4.36
CA TRP A 74 7.36 -0.41 5.12
C TRP A 74 6.11 -1.28 5.28
N LEU A 75 5.72 -1.99 4.22
CA LEU A 75 4.49 -2.78 4.18
C LEU A 75 4.61 -4.13 4.91
N LEU A 76 5.82 -4.64 5.10
CA LEU A 76 6.07 -5.87 5.87
C LEU A 76 6.16 -5.60 7.38
N LEU A 77 6.64 -4.41 7.78
CA LEU A 77 6.77 -4.02 9.18
C LEU A 77 5.45 -3.54 9.78
N ASN A 78 4.53 -3.03 8.96
CA ASN A 78 3.28 -2.41 9.43
C ASN A 78 2.16 -3.42 9.74
N ARG A 79 2.47 -4.69 10.01
CA ARG A 79 1.48 -5.60 10.61
C ARG A 79 1.34 -5.24 12.10
N PRO A 80 0.21 -4.68 12.56
CA PRO A 80 -0.06 -4.69 13.98
C PRO A 80 -0.17 -6.16 14.41
N THR A 81 0.79 -6.62 15.22
CA THR A 81 0.71 -7.90 15.95
C THR A 81 -0.33 -7.87 17.07
N VAL A 82 -1.11 -6.79 17.16
CA VAL A 82 -2.13 -6.58 18.17
C VAL A 82 -3.49 -6.85 17.53
N PRO A 83 -4.28 -7.83 18.04
CA PRO A 83 -5.69 -7.93 17.69
C PRO A 83 -6.33 -6.56 17.96
N LYS A 84 -7.08 -6.01 17.00
CA LYS A 84 -7.95 -4.85 17.26
C LYS A 84 -8.94 -5.28 18.35
N GLU A 85 -8.61 -5.06 19.62
CA GLU A 85 -9.57 -5.25 20.71
C GLU A 85 -10.78 -4.37 20.37
N PRO A 86 -12.00 -4.92 20.42
CA PRO A 86 -13.19 -4.11 20.17
C PRO A 86 -13.19 -2.96 21.18
N PRO A 87 -13.69 -1.78 20.80
CA PRO A 87 -13.76 -0.65 21.73
C PRO A 87 -14.51 -1.09 22.98
N SER A 88 -13.78 -1.25 24.08
CA SER A 88 -14.30 -1.53 25.40
C SER A 88 -14.99 -0.26 25.90
N HIS A 89 -16.19 -0.01 25.39
CA HIS A 89 -17.15 0.83 26.06
C HIS A 89 -17.69 0.06 27.27
N GLU A 90 -16.86 -0.10 28.31
CA GLU A 90 -17.38 -0.20 29.67
C GLU A 90 -17.99 1.16 30.02
N ASN A 91 -19.22 1.40 29.57
CA ASN A 91 -20.05 2.43 30.20
C ASN A 91 -20.58 1.83 31.51
N LYS A 92 -19.71 1.81 32.53
CA LYS A 92 -20.15 1.74 33.94
C LYS A 92 -20.62 3.13 34.34
N TYR A 93 -21.85 3.45 33.97
CA TYR A 93 -22.62 4.47 34.67
C TYR A 93 -23.95 3.82 35.05
N ASP A 94 -23.96 3.27 36.25
CA ASP A 94 -25.16 2.93 36.99
C ASP A 94 -25.34 4.04 38.03
N PRO A 95 -26.32 4.95 37.85
CA PRO A 95 -26.80 5.76 38.95
C PRO A 95 -28.23 5.30 39.27
N GLU A 96 -28.33 4.28 40.13
CA GLU A 96 -29.29 4.37 41.22
C GLU A 96 -28.96 5.65 42.01
N GLU A 97 -29.52 6.78 41.59
CA GLU A 97 -29.82 7.95 42.43
C GLU A 97 -30.38 9.06 41.55
N ALA A 98 -31.68 8.96 41.23
CA ALA A 98 -32.48 10.11 40.88
C ALA A 98 -33.90 9.93 41.45
N ALA A 99 -34.01 10.34 42.72
CA ALA A 99 -35.19 10.83 43.43
C ALA A 99 -36.40 9.89 43.63
#